data_AF-A0A165C532-F1
#
_entry.id   AF-A0A165C532-F1
#
_cell.length_a   1.000
_cell.length_b   1.000
_cell.length_c   1.000
_cell.angle_alpha   90.00
_cell.angle_beta   90.00
_cell.angle_gamma   90.00
#
_symmetry.space_group_name_H-M   'P 1'
#
loop_
_entity.id
_entity.type
_entity.pdbx_description
1 polymer ?
#
loop_
_entity_poly.entity_id
_entity_poly.type
_entity_poly.pdbx_seq_one_letter_code
_entity_poly.pdbx_strand_id
1 'polypeptide(L)'
;MVSVNGSEQQHEVFYRNPIECLRALWADPAFSKHMSFAPEKRYANASQRVRLFTEMNTADFWWEIQGKLPMGSTVVPIIISTDKTELSQFTGDATVYPIYMTIGNIDSSIRRQPSRHAQILIGYLPTTAIEKGDMSDLAVRNARAQLFHAAVRAILEPLRNAAATGIPLKSSNGDVRNCHPILAVYAADYPEQSLVACTRYGSRCPKCKASKDEFSSGRPGEARDPVETLHTIHEADD
;
A
#
# COMPACT_ATOMS: atom_id res chain seq x y z
N MET A 1 -16.32 -6.87 9.26
CA MET A 1 -15.80 -8.15 9.76
C MET A 1 -14.95 -8.80 8.69
N VAL A 2 -13.84 -9.42 9.07
CA VAL A 2 -13.03 -10.29 8.20
C VAL A 2 -12.83 -11.63 8.90
N SER A 3 -12.81 -12.72 8.13
CA SER A 3 -12.56 -14.08 8.62
C SER A 3 -11.23 -14.60 8.10
N VAL A 4 -10.64 -15.53 8.85
CA VAL A 4 -9.42 -16.26 8.48
C VAL A 4 -9.83 -17.64 7.96
N ASN A 5 -9.16 -18.15 6.93
CA ASN A 5 -9.46 -19.50 6.45
C ASN A 5 -9.15 -20.52 7.55
N GLY A 6 -10.06 -21.47 7.79
CA GLY A 6 -9.89 -22.47 8.86
C GLY A 6 -10.27 -22.00 10.27
N SER A 7 -10.82 -20.78 10.44
CA SER A 7 -11.33 -20.28 11.73
C SER A 7 -12.74 -19.72 11.61
N GLU A 8 -13.61 -20.05 12.57
CA GLU A 8 -14.95 -19.44 12.71
C GLU A 8 -14.89 -18.03 13.33
N GLN A 9 -13.71 -17.57 13.77
CA GLN A 9 -13.54 -16.29 14.43
C GLN A 9 -13.65 -15.13 13.43
N GLN A 10 -14.58 -14.21 13.70
CA GLN A 10 -14.69 -12.97 12.96
C GLN A 10 -13.94 -11.84 13.67
N HIS A 11 -13.15 -11.09 12.91
CA HIS A 11 -12.40 -9.94 13.42
C HIS A 11 -12.99 -8.63 12.90
N GLU A 12 -13.17 -7.67 13.80
CA GLU A 12 -13.59 -6.31 13.45
C GLU A 12 -12.46 -5.55 12.76
N VAL A 13 -12.83 -4.82 11.71
CA VAL A 13 -11.93 -3.92 10.98
C VAL A 13 -12.59 -2.56 10.92
N PHE A 14 -11.94 -1.57 11.53
CA PHE A 14 -12.43 -0.19 11.56
C PHE A 14 -11.73 0.62 10.49
N TYR A 15 -12.49 1.13 9.53
CA TYR A 15 -11.93 1.90 8.42
C TYR A 15 -12.90 2.94 7.89
N ARG A 16 -12.33 3.98 7.29
CA ARG A 16 -13.04 5.02 6.53
C ARG A 16 -13.16 4.55 5.09
N ASN A 17 -14.20 5.00 4.39
CA ASN A 17 -14.30 4.75 2.95
C ASN A 17 -13.10 5.43 2.24
N PRO A 18 -12.18 4.65 1.64
CA PRO A 18 -10.99 5.22 1.01
C PRO A 18 -11.33 6.08 -0.22
N ILE A 19 -12.49 5.90 -0.85
CA ILE A 19 -12.95 6.76 -1.95
C ILE A 19 -13.25 8.17 -1.45
N GLU A 20 -13.86 8.30 -0.27
CA GLU A 20 -14.11 9.61 0.33
C GLU A 20 -12.80 10.28 0.77
N CYS A 21 -11.85 9.50 1.30
CA CYS A 21 -10.51 10.00 1.61
C CYS A 21 -9.76 10.46 0.34
N LEU A 22 -9.89 9.71 -0.76
CA LEU A 22 -9.34 10.09 -2.06
C LEU A 22 -9.98 11.40 -2.56
N ARG A 23 -11.31 11.51 -2.51
CA ARG A 23 -12.03 12.74 -2.89
C ARG A 23 -11.58 13.94 -2.07
N ALA A 24 -11.38 13.76 -0.76
CA ALA A 24 -10.88 14.80 0.13
C ALA A 24 -9.48 15.29 -0.28
N LEU A 25 -8.53 14.37 -0.50
CA LEU A 25 -7.17 14.73 -0.97
C LEU A 25 -7.19 15.39 -2.35
N TRP A 26 -8.04 14.91 -3.25
CA TRP A 26 -8.11 15.40 -4.63
C TRP A 26 -8.73 16.80 -4.74
N ALA A 27 -9.74 17.08 -3.93
CA ALA A 27 -10.50 18.32 -3.97
C ALA A 27 -9.90 19.43 -3.09
N ASP A 28 -8.83 19.16 -2.34
CA ASP A 28 -8.22 20.13 -1.44
C ASP A 28 -7.57 21.30 -2.23
N PRO A 29 -8.03 22.55 -2.05
CA PRO A 29 -7.43 23.72 -2.68
C PRO A 29 -5.96 23.93 -2.33
N ALA A 30 -5.51 23.48 -1.16
CA ALA A 30 -4.14 23.61 -0.71
C ALA A 30 -3.14 22.84 -1.60
N PHE A 31 -3.59 21.80 -2.30
CA PHE A 31 -2.75 20.99 -3.19
C PHE A 31 -2.89 21.36 -4.67
N SER A 32 -3.83 22.25 -5.03
CA SER A 32 -4.13 22.59 -6.42
C SER A 32 -2.91 22.97 -7.29
N LYS A 33 -1.93 23.67 -6.71
CA LYS A 33 -0.70 24.11 -7.38
C LYS A 33 0.46 23.11 -7.25
N HIS A 34 0.25 22.01 -6.55
CA HIS A 34 1.25 21.00 -6.18
C HIS A 34 0.79 19.61 -6.62
N MET A 35 -0.01 19.55 -7.68
CA MET A 35 -0.54 18.31 -8.21
C MET A 35 -0.19 18.12 -9.68
N SER A 36 0.21 16.90 -10.01
CA SER A 36 0.38 16.43 -11.39
C SER A 36 -0.78 15.52 -11.80
N PHE A 37 -1.27 15.69 -13.04
CA PHE A 37 -2.44 14.98 -13.56
C PHE A 37 -2.12 14.05 -14.75
N ALA A 38 -0.88 14.06 -15.22
CA ALA A 38 -0.41 13.25 -16.34
C ALA A 38 1.06 12.89 -16.13
N PRO A 39 1.52 11.75 -16.67
CA PRO A 39 2.92 11.41 -16.63
C PRO A 39 3.71 12.31 -17.58
N GLU A 40 4.98 12.54 -17.27
CA GLU A 40 5.86 13.32 -18.11
C GLU A 40 7.26 12.71 -18.17
N LYS A 41 7.97 13.01 -19.26
CA LYS A 41 9.33 12.54 -19.45
C LYS A 41 10.30 13.70 -19.26
N ARG A 42 11.04 13.69 -18.14
CA ARG A 42 12.12 14.65 -17.86
C ARG A 42 13.49 14.09 -18.21
N TYR A 43 14.35 14.97 -18.73
CA TYR A 43 15.70 14.64 -19.16
C TYR A 43 16.69 15.70 -18.70
N ALA A 44 17.95 15.30 -18.45
CA ALA A 44 18.98 16.21 -17.93
C ALA A 44 19.48 17.24 -18.96
N ASN A 45 19.28 16.99 -20.25
CA ASN A 45 19.74 17.85 -21.33
C ASN A 45 18.91 17.65 -22.61
N ALA A 46 19.12 18.52 -23.60
CA ALA A 46 18.44 18.47 -24.90
C ALA A 46 18.68 17.17 -25.69
N SER A 47 19.76 16.43 -25.41
CA SER A 47 20.02 15.15 -26.08
C SER A 47 19.09 14.03 -25.62
N GLN A 48 18.33 14.23 -24.54
CA GLN A 48 17.37 13.26 -23.98
C GLN A 48 17.95 11.87 -23.68
N ARG A 49 19.27 11.78 -23.48
CA ARG A 49 19.95 10.50 -23.18
C ARG A 49 19.86 10.10 -21.71
N VAL A 50 19.76 11.07 -20.80
CA VAL A 50 19.75 10.83 -19.36
C VAL A 50 18.38 11.18 -18.79
N ARG A 51 17.68 10.16 -18.30
CA ARG A 51 16.35 10.26 -17.65
C ARG A 51 16.47 10.84 -16.24
N LEU A 52 15.53 11.71 -15.88
CA LEU A 52 15.39 12.22 -14.52
C LEU A 52 14.11 11.70 -13.88
N PHE A 53 14.28 10.96 -12.78
CA PHE A 53 13.19 10.43 -11.96
C PHE A 53 13.15 11.21 -10.65
N THR A 54 12.17 12.10 -10.51
CA THR A 54 12.08 13.04 -9.38
C THR A 54 10.77 12.91 -8.61
N GLU A 55 9.69 12.67 -9.32
CA GLU A 55 8.34 12.52 -8.79
C GLU A 55 7.65 11.32 -9.44
N MET A 56 6.51 10.88 -8.89
CA MET A 56 5.78 9.73 -9.43
C MET A 56 5.35 9.93 -10.88
N ASN A 57 5.00 11.16 -11.28
CA ASN A 57 4.61 11.45 -12.67
C ASN A 57 5.78 11.34 -13.65
N THR A 58 7.03 11.35 -13.17
CA THR A 58 8.23 11.14 -14.00
C THR A 58 8.66 9.68 -14.09
N ALA A 59 8.07 8.81 -13.26
CA ALA A 59 8.38 7.38 -13.22
C ALA A 59 7.75 6.62 -14.39
N ASP A 60 8.42 5.55 -14.82
CA ASP A 60 7.93 4.70 -15.91
C ASP A 60 6.61 4.02 -15.54
N PHE A 61 6.40 3.69 -14.26
CA PHE A 61 5.13 3.16 -13.73
C PHE A 61 3.92 4.00 -14.18
N TRP A 62 3.93 5.32 -13.95
CA TRP A 62 2.77 6.15 -14.31
C TRP A 62 2.61 6.19 -15.84
N TRP A 63 3.71 6.32 -16.58
CA TRP A 63 3.68 6.33 -18.04
C TRP A 63 3.06 5.05 -18.63
N GLU A 64 3.47 3.89 -18.13
CA GLU A 64 2.99 2.58 -18.58
C GLU A 64 1.53 2.35 -18.22
N ILE A 65 1.13 2.66 -16.99
CA ILE A 65 -0.25 2.49 -16.54
C ILE A 65 -1.17 3.44 -17.27
N GLN A 66 -0.78 4.70 -17.46
CA GLN A 66 -1.56 5.69 -18.20
C GLN A 66 -1.84 5.27 -19.64
N GLY A 67 -0.87 4.62 -20.29
CA GLY A 67 -1.03 4.09 -21.65
C GLY A 67 -1.99 2.91 -21.78
N LYS A 68 -2.36 2.25 -20.66
CA LYS A 68 -3.32 1.14 -20.63
C LYS A 68 -4.76 1.61 -20.35
N LEU A 69 -4.96 2.88 -19.99
CA LEU A 69 -6.27 3.44 -19.66
C LEU A 69 -6.95 4.08 -20.88
N PRO A 70 -8.29 4.22 -20.86
CA PRO A 70 -9.00 4.94 -21.91
C PRO A 70 -8.49 6.38 -22.09
N MET A 71 -8.51 6.86 -23.33
CA MET A 71 -8.07 8.22 -23.65
C MET A 71 -8.82 9.27 -22.80
N GLY A 72 -8.08 10.24 -22.25
CA GLY A 72 -8.63 11.28 -21.36
C GLY A 72 -8.75 10.87 -19.89
N SER A 73 -8.40 9.64 -19.53
CA SER A 73 -8.36 9.21 -18.12
C SER A 73 -7.10 9.71 -17.42
N THR A 74 -7.12 9.79 -16.10
CA THR A 74 -5.98 10.17 -15.25
C THR A 74 -5.67 9.05 -14.26
N VAL A 75 -4.42 8.60 -14.21
CA VAL A 75 -3.96 7.72 -13.12
C VAL A 75 -3.88 8.53 -11.83
N VAL A 76 -4.37 7.91 -10.75
CA VAL A 76 -4.18 8.40 -9.38
C VAL A 76 -3.36 7.34 -8.64
N PRO A 77 -2.02 7.50 -8.54
CA PRO A 77 -1.23 6.51 -7.83
C PRO A 77 -1.61 6.54 -6.34
N ILE A 78 -2.08 5.45 -5.78
CA ILE A 78 -2.37 5.32 -4.35
C ILE A 78 -1.10 4.87 -3.64
N ILE A 79 -0.74 5.59 -2.59
CA ILE A 79 0.36 5.24 -1.70
C ILE A 79 -0.27 4.92 -0.34
N ILE A 80 -0.01 3.72 0.16
CA ILE A 80 -0.40 3.34 1.52
C ILE A 80 0.84 3.14 2.38
N SER A 81 0.71 3.39 3.67
CA SER A 81 1.70 3.05 4.66
C SER A 81 1.05 2.43 5.88
N THR A 82 1.77 1.52 6.51
CA THR A 82 1.35 0.93 7.78
C THR A 82 2.50 1.02 8.76
N ASP A 83 2.15 1.36 10.00
CA ASP A 83 3.13 1.58 11.07
C ASP A 83 2.54 0.98 12.34
N LYS A 84 3.14 -0.08 12.89
CA LYS A 84 2.60 -0.72 14.09
C LYS A 84 3.02 0.11 15.30
N THR A 85 2.05 0.69 16.01
CA THR A 85 2.31 1.56 17.15
C THR A 85 1.84 0.92 18.46
N GLU A 86 2.69 0.94 19.48
CA GLU A 86 2.33 0.53 20.85
C GLU A 86 1.61 1.71 21.55
N LEU A 87 0.40 1.48 22.09
CA LEU A 87 -0.37 2.53 22.77
C LEU A 87 -0.01 2.69 24.25
N SER A 88 0.58 1.68 24.88
CA SER A 88 0.88 1.67 26.31
C SER A 88 2.18 0.91 26.55
N GLN A 89 3.14 1.56 27.22
CA GLN A 89 4.41 0.93 27.64
C GLN A 89 4.33 0.36 29.07
N PHE A 90 3.27 0.64 29.83
CA PHE A 90 3.26 0.38 31.28
C PHE A 90 1.97 -0.20 31.88
N THR A 91 0.83 -0.22 31.16
CA THR A 91 -0.42 -0.81 31.67
C THR A 91 -1.31 -1.29 30.52
N GLY A 92 -1.04 -2.50 30.02
CA GLY A 92 -1.86 -3.20 29.02
C GLY A 92 -1.24 -3.18 27.62
N ASP A 93 -1.08 -4.36 27.02
CA ASP A 93 -0.51 -4.58 25.67
C ASP A 93 -1.49 -4.14 24.55
N ALA A 94 -1.95 -2.90 24.61
CA ALA A 94 -2.76 -2.32 23.54
C ALA A 94 -1.82 -1.88 22.41
N THR A 95 -1.83 -2.62 21.29
CA THR A 95 -1.14 -2.22 20.06
C THR A 95 -2.17 -1.86 19.00
N VAL A 96 -1.93 -0.76 18.29
CA VAL A 96 -2.77 -0.33 17.18
C VAL A 96 -1.94 -0.32 15.92
N TYR A 97 -2.54 -0.74 14.82
CA TYR A 97 -1.85 -0.87 13.55
C TYR A 97 -2.55 0.00 12.49
N PRO A 98 -2.32 1.32 12.49
CA PRO A 98 -2.91 2.22 11.51
C PRO A 98 -2.46 1.91 10.08
N ILE A 99 -3.37 2.14 9.14
CA ILE A 99 -3.09 2.24 7.70
C ILE A 99 -3.42 3.66 7.22
N TYR A 100 -2.41 4.33 6.68
CA TYR A 100 -2.51 5.66 6.09
C TYR A 100 -2.53 5.58 4.57
N MET A 101 -3.12 6.59 3.95
CA MET A 101 -3.22 6.74 2.51
C MET A 101 -2.87 8.16 2.06
N THR A 102 -2.16 8.27 0.94
CA THR A 102 -1.95 9.50 0.19
C THR A 102 -1.96 9.20 -1.31
N ILE A 103 -1.87 10.25 -2.14
CA ILE A 103 -1.87 10.12 -3.60
C ILE A 103 -0.55 10.61 -4.21
N GLY A 104 -0.11 9.88 -5.24
CA GLY A 104 1.06 10.12 -6.06
C GLY A 104 1.03 11.46 -6.79
N ASN A 105 -0.17 11.98 -7.02
CA ASN A 105 -0.41 13.25 -7.72
C ASN A 105 0.15 14.44 -6.95
N ILE A 106 0.12 14.43 -5.62
CA ILE A 106 0.64 15.52 -4.79
C ILE A 106 2.16 15.47 -4.78
N ASP A 107 2.86 16.60 -4.91
CA ASP A 107 4.33 16.64 -4.89
C ASP A 107 4.91 16.00 -3.62
N SER A 108 6.03 15.27 -3.75
CA SER A 108 6.66 14.59 -2.61
C SER A 108 7.06 15.55 -1.48
N SER A 109 7.45 16.78 -1.81
CA SER A 109 7.82 17.82 -0.86
C SER A 109 6.64 18.26 0.02
N ILE A 110 5.41 18.22 -0.52
CA ILE A 110 4.18 18.53 0.21
C ILE A 110 3.75 17.32 1.05
N ARG A 111 3.81 16.11 0.49
CA ARG A 111 3.47 14.87 1.22
C ARG A 111 4.32 14.65 2.47
N ARG A 112 5.55 15.14 2.47
CA ARG A 112 6.52 15.01 3.57
C ARG A 112 6.34 16.06 4.67
N GLN A 113 5.46 17.04 4.49
CA GLN A 113 5.18 18.07 5.50
C GLN A 113 3.98 17.64 6.35
N PRO A 114 4.16 17.26 7.64
CA PRO A 114 3.03 16.80 8.48
C PRO A 114 1.93 17.86 8.63
N SER A 115 2.30 19.14 8.66
CA SER A 115 1.38 20.28 8.75
C SER A 115 0.47 20.48 7.53
N ARG A 116 0.77 19.81 6.40
CA ARG A 116 -0.03 19.89 5.18
C ARG A 116 -1.13 18.85 5.12
N HIS A 117 -1.18 17.90 6.05
CA HIS A 117 -2.23 16.86 6.13
C HIS A 117 -2.49 16.10 4.81
N ALA A 118 -1.45 15.95 3.99
CA ALA A 118 -1.53 15.23 2.71
C ALA A 118 -1.57 13.69 2.88
N GLN A 119 -1.67 13.19 4.11
CA GLN A 119 -1.84 11.78 4.44
C GLN A 119 -3.06 11.62 5.33
N ILE A 120 -3.91 10.64 5.04
CA ILE A 120 -5.15 10.37 5.78
C ILE A 120 -5.08 8.97 6.37
N LEU A 121 -5.38 8.85 7.66
CA LEU A 121 -5.63 7.56 8.30
C LEU A 121 -6.92 6.98 7.73
N ILE A 122 -6.81 5.83 7.05
CA ILE A 122 -7.96 5.15 6.42
C ILE A 122 -8.47 3.98 7.23
N GLY A 123 -7.73 3.46 8.21
CA GLY A 123 -8.24 2.40 9.09
C GLY A 123 -7.22 1.86 10.07
N TYR A 124 -7.66 0.85 10.82
CA TYR A 124 -6.86 0.10 11.78
C TYR A 124 -6.89 -1.37 11.42
N LEU A 125 -5.71 -1.96 11.26
CA LEU A 125 -5.53 -3.37 11.03
C LEU A 125 -5.65 -4.14 12.34
N PRO A 126 -6.25 -5.35 12.30
CA PRO A 126 -6.42 -6.17 13.49
C PRO A 126 -5.05 -6.59 14.05
N THR A 127 -4.85 -6.33 15.34
CA THR A 127 -3.69 -6.77 16.13
C THR A 127 -4.05 -7.88 17.11
N THR A 128 -5.33 -8.30 17.14
CA THR A 128 -5.86 -9.30 18.07
C THR A 128 -5.04 -10.58 18.01
N ALA A 129 -4.69 -11.09 19.18
CA ALA A 129 -4.03 -12.38 19.29
C ALA A 129 -4.95 -13.46 18.72
N ILE A 130 -4.47 -14.15 17.68
CA ILE A 130 -5.06 -15.43 17.29
C ILE A 130 -4.75 -16.40 18.41
N GLU A 131 -5.78 -16.99 19.00
CA GLU A 131 -5.65 -17.97 20.08
C GLU A 131 -4.86 -19.16 19.56
N LYS A 132 -3.71 -19.45 20.17
CA LYS A 132 -2.82 -20.51 19.69
C LYS A 132 -3.51 -21.88 19.76
N GLY A 133 -4.27 -22.16 20.82
CA GLY A 133 -4.88 -23.48 21.03
C GLY A 133 -3.87 -24.61 20.80
N ASP A 134 -4.27 -25.60 19.99
CA ASP A 134 -3.43 -26.71 19.53
C ASP A 134 -2.68 -26.42 18.21
N MET A 135 -2.74 -25.19 17.68
CA MET A 135 -2.08 -24.85 16.41
C MET A 135 -0.55 -24.81 16.55
N SER A 136 0.12 -25.24 15.48
CA SER A 136 1.56 -25.07 15.33
C SER A 136 1.94 -23.59 15.23
N ASP A 137 3.19 -23.26 15.57
CA ASP A 137 3.68 -21.88 15.42
C ASP A 137 3.65 -21.40 13.96
N LEU A 138 3.68 -22.31 12.99
CA LEU A 138 3.55 -22.00 11.57
C LEU A 138 2.10 -21.62 11.23
N ALA A 139 1.14 -22.44 11.67
CA ALA A 139 -0.29 -22.19 11.46
C ALA A 139 -0.73 -20.85 12.07
N VAL A 140 -0.31 -20.54 13.31
CA VAL A 140 -0.60 -19.24 13.94
C VAL A 140 -0.03 -18.06 13.12
N ARG A 141 1.18 -18.22 12.57
CA ARG A 141 1.81 -17.18 11.75
C ARG A 141 1.07 -16.98 10.43
N ASN A 142 0.68 -18.05 9.77
CA ASN A 142 -0.07 -17.99 8.52
C ASN A 142 -1.45 -17.38 8.75
N ALA A 143 -2.15 -17.77 9.82
CA ALA A 143 -3.43 -17.20 10.20
C ALA A 143 -3.32 -15.67 10.44
N ARG A 144 -2.23 -15.20 11.08
CA ARG A 144 -1.97 -13.76 11.26
C ARG A 144 -1.76 -13.04 9.93
N ALA A 145 -1.01 -13.65 9.01
CA ALA A 145 -0.79 -13.10 7.68
C ALA A 145 -2.12 -13.03 6.89
N GLN A 146 -2.91 -14.10 6.91
CA GLN A 146 -4.23 -14.15 6.29
C GLN A 146 -5.16 -13.07 6.85
N LEU A 147 -5.23 -12.93 8.17
CA LEU A 147 -6.04 -11.89 8.83
C LEU A 147 -5.63 -10.48 8.38
N PHE A 148 -4.31 -10.22 8.36
CA PHE A 148 -3.75 -8.96 7.88
C PHE A 148 -4.14 -8.69 6.42
N HIS A 149 -3.93 -9.66 5.53
CA HIS A 149 -4.25 -9.51 4.10
C HIS A 149 -5.75 -9.38 3.84
N ALA A 150 -6.59 -10.09 4.60
CA ALA A 150 -8.05 -9.97 4.53
C ALA A 150 -8.51 -8.57 4.96
N ALA A 151 -7.94 -8.02 6.03
CA ALA A 151 -8.21 -6.66 6.47
C ALA A 151 -7.78 -5.62 5.43
N VAL A 152 -6.55 -5.69 4.92
CA VAL A 152 -6.06 -4.78 3.87
C VAL A 152 -6.93 -4.88 2.61
N ARG A 153 -7.33 -6.09 2.20
CA ARG A 153 -8.24 -6.30 1.07
C ARG A 153 -9.58 -5.60 1.32
N ALA A 154 -10.20 -5.81 2.48
CA ALA A 154 -11.48 -5.20 2.81
C ALA A 154 -11.43 -3.67 2.79
N ILE A 155 -10.34 -3.09 3.32
CA ILE A 155 -10.12 -1.64 3.33
C ILE A 155 -9.96 -1.08 1.91
N LEU A 156 -9.17 -1.75 1.06
CA LEU A 156 -8.83 -1.26 -0.28
C LEU A 156 -9.80 -1.69 -1.38
N GLU A 157 -10.76 -2.57 -1.08
CA GLU A 157 -11.74 -3.08 -2.04
C GLU A 157 -12.46 -1.97 -2.84
N PRO A 158 -12.92 -0.86 -2.22
CA PRO A 158 -13.56 0.22 -2.98
C PRO A 158 -12.60 0.87 -4.00
N LEU A 159 -11.32 1.02 -3.65
CA LEU A 159 -10.30 1.54 -4.58
C LEU A 159 -10.04 0.56 -5.71
N ARG A 160 -10.00 -0.74 -5.44
CA ARG A 160 -9.81 -1.78 -6.47
C ARG A 160 -10.93 -1.72 -7.52
N ASN A 161 -12.18 -1.56 -7.08
CA ASN A 161 -13.31 -1.44 -8.00
C ASN A 161 -13.23 -0.15 -8.82
N ALA A 162 -12.92 0.98 -8.17
CA ALA A 162 -12.71 2.26 -8.84
C ALA A 162 -11.51 2.25 -9.81
N ALA A 163 -10.47 1.47 -9.52
CA ALA A 163 -9.30 1.31 -10.38
C ALA A 163 -9.68 0.70 -11.74
N ALA A 164 -10.60 -0.27 -11.73
CA ALA A 164 -11.02 -1.01 -12.92
C ALA A 164 -11.93 -0.16 -13.82
N THR A 165 -12.91 0.54 -13.23
CA THR A 165 -13.92 1.28 -14.01
C THR A 165 -13.59 2.75 -14.23
N GLY A 166 -12.71 3.32 -13.39
CA GLY A 166 -12.56 4.76 -13.26
C GLY A 166 -13.70 5.38 -12.44
N ILE A 167 -13.44 6.55 -11.87
CA ILE A 167 -14.41 7.37 -11.13
C ILE A 167 -14.23 8.85 -11.47
N PRO A 168 -15.32 9.64 -11.59
CA PRO A 168 -15.20 11.07 -11.76
C PRO A 168 -14.72 11.73 -10.45
N LEU A 169 -13.62 12.47 -10.52
CA LEU A 169 -13.10 13.28 -9.42
C LEU A 169 -13.11 14.76 -9.80
N LYS A 170 -13.76 15.58 -8.96
CA LYS A 170 -13.81 17.03 -9.10
C LYS A 170 -12.67 17.68 -8.34
N SER A 171 -11.80 18.39 -9.04
CA SER A 171 -10.71 19.18 -8.46
C SER A 171 -11.24 20.48 -7.84
N SER A 172 -10.44 21.11 -6.98
CA SER A 172 -10.76 22.40 -6.32
C SER A 172 -11.05 23.55 -7.30
N ASN A 173 -10.51 23.48 -8.52
CA ASN A 173 -10.75 24.46 -9.59
C ASN A 173 -12.05 24.21 -10.38
N GLY A 174 -12.79 23.15 -10.06
CA GLY A 174 -14.05 22.81 -10.73
C GLY A 174 -13.91 21.77 -11.86
N ASP A 175 -12.70 21.47 -12.30
CA ASP A 175 -12.47 20.46 -13.34
C ASP A 175 -12.89 19.07 -12.86
N VAL A 176 -13.51 18.29 -13.74
CA VAL A 176 -13.84 16.88 -13.48
C VAL A 176 -12.99 15.99 -14.38
N ARG A 177 -12.28 15.03 -13.79
CA ARG A 177 -11.42 14.06 -14.49
C ARG A 177 -11.92 12.65 -14.22
N ASN A 178 -11.89 11.79 -15.24
CA ASN A 178 -12.09 10.36 -15.05
C ASN A 178 -10.80 9.76 -14.50
N CYS A 179 -10.83 9.36 -13.23
CA CYS A 179 -9.64 9.00 -12.47
C CYS A 179 -9.63 7.52 -12.10
N HIS A 180 -8.46 6.88 -12.26
CA HIS A 180 -8.25 5.48 -11.91
C HIS A 180 -7.27 5.40 -10.73
N PRO A 181 -7.75 5.13 -9.50
CA PRO A 181 -6.89 4.95 -8.33
C PRO A 181 -6.14 3.63 -8.39
N ILE A 182 -4.83 3.66 -8.68
CA ILE A 182 -4.00 2.46 -8.82
C ILE A 182 -3.04 2.37 -7.64
N LEU A 183 -3.08 1.28 -6.88
CA LEU A 183 -2.09 1.03 -5.81
C LEU A 183 -0.68 0.99 -6.41
N ALA A 184 0.14 1.99 -6.08
CA ALA A 184 1.46 2.19 -6.65
C ALA A 184 2.57 1.85 -5.66
N VAL A 185 2.38 2.20 -4.38
CA VAL A 185 3.38 2.00 -3.33
C VAL A 185 2.72 1.52 -2.05
N TYR A 186 3.29 0.46 -1.47
CA TYR A 186 3.14 0.11 -0.07
C TYR A 186 4.43 0.50 0.65
N ALA A 187 4.40 1.57 1.43
CA ALA A 187 5.52 2.02 2.24
C ALA A 187 5.50 1.32 3.61
N ALA A 188 6.49 0.47 3.83
CA ALA A 188 6.63 -0.35 5.01
C ALA A 188 8.10 -0.44 5.44
N ASP A 189 8.27 -0.60 6.74
CA ASP A 189 9.47 -0.94 7.47
C ASP A 189 9.78 -2.47 7.27
N TYR A 190 10.99 -2.95 7.61
CA TYR A 190 11.42 -4.33 7.34
C TYR A 190 10.51 -5.41 7.97
N PRO A 191 10.10 -5.34 9.25
CA PRO A 191 9.12 -6.25 9.84
C PRO A 191 7.79 -6.28 9.07
N GLU A 192 7.28 -5.12 8.67
CA GLU A 192 6.02 -4.96 7.94
C GLU A 192 6.14 -5.45 6.50
N GLN A 193 7.27 -5.19 5.82
CA GLN A 193 7.57 -5.79 4.52
C GLN A 193 7.63 -7.31 4.62
N SER A 194 8.21 -7.84 5.71
CA SER A 194 8.23 -9.27 5.95
C SER A 194 6.81 -9.83 6.12
N LEU A 195 5.93 -9.15 6.85
CA LEU A 195 4.53 -9.53 6.99
C LEU A 195 3.79 -9.51 5.65
N VAL A 196 3.90 -8.41 4.89
CA VAL A 196 3.26 -8.25 3.56
C VAL A 196 3.73 -9.32 2.56
N ALA A 197 5.02 -9.68 2.60
CA ALA A 197 5.59 -10.69 1.73
C ALA A 197 5.41 -12.13 2.24
N CYS A 198 4.73 -12.32 3.39
CA CYS A 198 4.61 -13.61 4.06
C CYS A 198 5.96 -14.30 4.34
N THR A 199 6.97 -13.52 4.72
CA THR A 199 8.32 -13.99 5.02
C THR A 199 8.65 -13.93 6.52
N ARG A 200 9.53 -14.82 6.97
CA ARG A 200 10.03 -14.78 8.35
C ARG A 200 11.04 -13.66 8.54
N TYR A 201 10.70 -12.73 9.44
CA TYR A 201 11.58 -11.65 9.87
C TYR A 201 12.98 -12.16 10.24
N GLY A 202 14.02 -11.45 9.76
CA GLY A 202 15.42 -11.75 10.03
C GLY A 202 15.96 -13.05 9.42
N SER A 203 15.15 -13.77 8.62
CA SER A 203 15.52 -15.07 8.04
C SER A 203 15.49 -15.08 6.50
N ARG A 204 14.68 -14.20 5.91
CA ARG A 204 14.45 -14.11 4.46
C ARG A 204 14.33 -12.65 4.04
N CYS A 205 14.70 -12.35 2.81
CA CYS A 205 14.42 -11.06 2.20
C CYS A 205 12.95 -10.98 1.75
N PRO A 206 12.23 -9.87 2.00
CA PRO A 206 10.84 -9.68 1.53
C PRO A 206 10.76 -9.33 0.04
N LYS A 207 11.90 -8.98 -0.60
CA LYS A 207 11.96 -8.58 -2.02
C LYS A 207 12.49 -9.68 -2.94
N CYS A 208 13.34 -10.55 -2.41
CA CYS A 208 13.99 -11.62 -3.18
C CYS A 208 14.04 -12.94 -2.39
N LYS A 209 14.40 -14.03 -3.05
CA LYS A 209 14.45 -15.38 -2.47
C LYS A 209 15.65 -15.63 -1.56
N ALA A 210 16.55 -14.64 -1.40
CA ALA A 210 17.74 -14.77 -0.57
C ALA A 210 17.41 -15.10 0.90
N SER A 211 18.20 -16.02 1.45
CA SER A 211 18.23 -16.44 2.84
C SER A 211 19.21 -15.59 3.66
N LYS A 212 19.10 -15.69 4.99
CA LYS A 212 19.98 -14.98 5.95
C LYS A 212 21.47 -15.19 5.64
N ASP A 213 21.86 -16.41 5.26
CA ASP A 213 23.25 -16.76 4.99
C ASP A 213 23.81 -16.09 3.72
N GLU A 214 22.92 -15.62 2.85
CA GLU A 214 23.27 -14.96 1.58
C GLU A 214 23.29 -13.43 1.68
N PHE A 215 22.88 -12.85 2.83
CA PHE A 215 22.78 -11.39 2.98
C PHE A 215 24.13 -10.68 2.88
N SER A 216 25.24 -11.37 3.19
CA SER A 216 26.59 -10.84 3.06
C SER A 216 27.17 -10.94 1.64
N SER A 217 26.47 -11.60 0.71
CA SER A 217 26.98 -11.85 -0.65
C SER A 217 27.12 -10.60 -1.52
N GLY A 218 26.48 -9.49 -1.13
CA GLY A 218 26.43 -8.26 -1.92
C GLY A 218 25.70 -8.40 -3.27
N ARG A 219 25.01 -9.53 -3.50
CA ARG A 219 24.29 -9.81 -4.74
C ARG A 219 22.77 -9.85 -4.47
N PRO A 220 21.95 -9.24 -5.34
CA PRO A 220 20.52 -9.43 -5.26
C PRO A 220 20.16 -10.87 -5.64
N GLY A 221 19.37 -11.53 -4.79
CA GLY A 221 18.74 -12.80 -5.14
C GLY A 221 17.64 -12.64 -6.19
N GLU A 222 17.10 -13.75 -6.67
CA GLU A 222 15.94 -13.79 -7.56
C GLU A 222 14.74 -13.06 -6.93
N ALA A 223 14.08 -12.19 -7.70
CA ALA A 223 12.90 -11.46 -7.23
C ALA A 223 11.79 -12.43 -6.81
N ARG A 224 11.05 -12.08 -5.77
CA ARG A 224 9.86 -12.86 -5.38
C ARG A 224 8.74 -12.68 -6.39
N ASP A 225 7.98 -13.75 -6.62
CA ASP A 225 6.77 -13.71 -7.42
C ASP A 225 5.55 -13.46 -6.50
N PRO A 226 4.71 -12.44 -6.77
CA PRO A 226 3.44 -12.25 -6.07
C PRO A 226 2.54 -13.50 -6.03
N VAL A 227 2.62 -14.39 -7.04
CA VAL A 227 1.87 -15.65 -7.07
C VAL A 227 2.31 -16.59 -5.93
N GLU A 228 3.61 -16.66 -5.64
CA GLU A 228 4.13 -17.46 -4.51
C GLU A 228 3.62 -16.92 -3.17
N THR A 229 3.54 -15.59 -3.01
CA THR A 229 2.96 -14.98 -1.81
C THR A 229 1.48 -15.32 -1.68
N LEU A 230 0.70 -15.24 -2.76
CA LEU A 230 -0.73 -15.61 -2.74
C LEU A 230 -0.94 -17.10 -2.41
N HIS A 231 -0.11 -17.98 -2.95
CA HIS A 231 -0.11 -19.40 -2.63
C HIS A 231 0.21 -19.64 -1.15
N THR A 232 1.22 -18.96 -0.61
CA THR A 232 1.56 -19.02 0.83
C THR A 232 0.39 -18.58 1.71
N ILE A 233 -0.37 -17.57 1.29
CA ILE A 233 -1.54 -17.08 2.03
C ILE A 233 -2.68 -18.11 1.98
N HIS A 234 -2.90 -18.79 0.86
CA HIS A 234 -4.07 -19.67 0.67
C HIS A 234 -3.84 -21.15 1.03
N GLU A 235 -2.63 -21.67 0.89
CA GLU A 235 -2.29 -23.10 1.07
C GLU A 235 -1.55 -23.38 2.39
N ALA A 236 -1.75 -22.52 3.38
CA ALA A 236 -1.07 -22.53 4.67
C ALA A 236 -1.41 -23.71 5.62
N ASP A 237 -2.07 -24.77 5.11
CA ASP A 237 -2.63 -25.88 5.89
C ASP A 237 -1.78 -27.17 5.87
N ASP A 238 -0.56 -27.18 5.29
CA ASP A 238 0.35 -28.34 5.32
C ASP A 238 1.67 -28.09 6.08
#